data_AF-A0A8G1H578-F1
#
_entry.id   AF-A0A8G1H578-F1
#
_cell.length_a   1.000
_cell.length_b   1.000
_cell.length_c   1.000
_cell.angle_alpha   90.00
_cell.angle_beta   90.00
_cell.angle_gamma   90.00
#
_symmetry.space_group_name_H-M   'P 1'
#
loop_
_entity.id
_entity.type
_entity.pdbx_description
1 polymer ?
#
loop_
_entity_poly.entity_id
_entity_poly.type
_entity_poly.pdbx_seq_one_letter_code
_entity_poly.pdbx_strand_id
1 'polypeptide(L)'
;MILVQGTVDDTTLTGTIFEPGESPPQYPGSPDTGSPYVWVCDSFYQVSSGGQTQQIAGESIQVAFDPPQPKGFETEEAAITAAEEHLRTQFARVGVDRSDVDISTRDPQEAESTPNI
;
A
#
# COMPACT_ATOMS: atom_id res chain seq x y z
N MET A 1 -11.69 7.94 2.09
CA MET A 1 -10.44 7.13 2.03
C MET A 1 -9.72 7.36 0.72
N ILE A 2 -8.39 7.22 0.69
CA ILE A 2 -7.54 7.32 -0.52
C ILE A 2 -6.91 5.95 -0.79
N LEU A 3 -6.97 5.47 -2.03
CA LEU A 3 -6.28 4.25 -2.46
C LEU A 3 -4.91 4.62 -3.02
N VAL A 4 -3.85 3.99 -2.51
CA VAL A 4 -2.50 4.16 -3.05
C VAL A 4 -2.02 2.82 -3.58
N GLN A 5 -1.66 2.79 -4.86
CA GLN A 5 -1.27 1.59 -5.58
C GLN A 5 0.17 1.72 -6.07
N GLY A 6 0.92 0.62 -5.95
CA GLY A 6 2.24 0.46 -6.54
C GLY A 6 2.22 -0.72 -7.48
N THR A 7 2.62 -0.49 -8.74
CA THR A 7 2.54 -1.50 -9.80
C THR A 7 3.90 -1.69 -10.45
N VAL A 8 4.25 -2.96 -10.66
CA VAL A 8 5.42 -3.42 -11.41
C VAL A 8 4.96 -4.57 -12.29
N ASP A 9 5.10 -4.40 -13.61
CA ASP A 9 4.50 -5.30 -14.61
C ASP A 9 3.00 -5.54 -14.33
N ASP A 10 2.60 -6.81 -14.17
CA ASP A 10 1.24 -7.23 -13.85
C ASP A 10 0.95 -7.33 -12.35
N THR A 11 1.95 -7.05 -11.48
CA THR A 11 1.78 -7.14 -10.03
C THR A 11 1.49 -5.77 -9.43
N THR A 12 0.38 -5.68 -8.70
CA THR A 12 -0.04 -4.47 -8.00
C THR A 12 -0.15 -4.75 -6.50
N LEU A 13 0.50 -3.92 -5.68
CA LEU A 13 0.27 -3.82 -4.25
C LEU A 13 -0.60 -2.58 -3.98
N THR A 14 -1.65 -2.73 -3.19
CA THR A 14 -2.57 -1.64 -2.85
C THR A 14 -2.68 -1.49 -1.35
N GLY A 15 -2.66 -0.25 -0.87
CA GLY A 15 -3.08 0.08 0.48
C GLY A 15 -4.09 1.22 0.48
N THR A 16 -4.59 1.51 1.68
CA THR A 16 -5.64 2.51 1.91
C THR A 16 -5.19 3.50 2.96
N ILE A 17 -5.33 4.79 2.67
CA ILE A 17 -5.28 5.86 3.67
C ILE A 17 -6.72 6.14 4.10
N PHE A 18 -7.00 5.95 5.38
CA PHE A 18 -8.25 6.35 6.00
C PHE A 18 -8.14 7.80 6.43
N GLU A 19 -9.15 8.58 6.07
CA GLU A 19 -9.26 10.03 6.29
C GLU A 19 -9.90 10.37 7.65
N PRO A 20 -9.85 11.64 8.08
CA PRO A 20 -10.47 12.06 9.34
C PRO A 20 -11.96 11.70 9.40
N GLY A 21 -12.35 10.95 10.43
CA GLY A 21 -13.72 10.49 10.63
C GLY A 21 -14.02 9.12 10.05
N GLU A 22 -13.10 8.53 9.28
CA GLU A 22 -13.19 7.13 8.87
C GLU A 22 -12.63 6.18 9.94
N SER A 23 -13.09 4.94 9.92
CA SER A 23 -12.64 3.90 10.87
C SER A 23 -11.75 2.90 10.16
N PRO A 24 -10.41 2.95 10.36
CA PRO A 24 -9.51 1.96 9.81
C PRO A 24 -9.75 0.58 10.45
N PRO A 25 -9.44 -0.52 9.74
CA PRO A 25 -9.46 -1.85 10.33
C PRO A 25 -8.46 -1.94 11.49
N GLN A 26 -8.88 -2.63 12.55
CA GLN A 26 -8.03 -2.88 13.72
C GLN A 26 -7.39 -4.26 13.60
N TYR A 27 -6.08 -4.32 13.81
CA TYR A 27 -5.33 -5.57 13.82
C TYR A 27 -4.78 -5.85 15.22
N PRO A 28 -4.84 -7.10 15.71
CA PRO A 28 -4.32 -7.45 17.03
C PRO A 28 -2.86 -7.02 17.20
N GLY A 29 -2.57 -6.26 18.26
CA GLY A 29 -1.20 -5.79 18.57
C GLY A 29 -0.76 -4.54 17.79
N SER A 30 -1.60 -4.00 16.90
CA SER A 30 -1.32 -2.72 16.27
C SER A 30 -1.56 -1.55 17.24
N PRO A 31 -0.71 -0.51 17.21
CA PRO A 31 -0.93 0.68 18.02
C PRO A 31 -2.19 1.42 17.58
N ASP A 32 -2.91 1.97 18.56
CA ASP A 32 -3.90 3.02 18.29
C ASP A 32 -3.16 4.23 17.73
N THR A 33 -3.49 4.62 16.50
CA THR A 33 -2.75 5.67 15.80
C THR A 33 -3.19 7.06 16.26
N GLY A 34 -4.44 7.23 16.73
CA GLY A 34 -5.00 8.51 17.22
C GLY A 34 -4.88 9.68 16.23
N SER A 35 -4.51 9.38 14.99
CA SER A 35 -4.07 10.34 13.99
C SER A 35 -5.18 10.58 12.98
N PRO A 36 -5.28 11.79 12.42
CA PRO A 36 -6.33 12.14 11.46
C PRO A 36 -6.26 11.28 10.19
N TYR A 37 -5.06 10.91 9.74
CA TYR A 37 -4.86 10.04 8.59
C TYR A 37 -4.20 8.74 9.02
N VAL A 38 -4.70 7.60 8.52
CA VAL A 38 -4.17 6.27 8.86
C VAL A 38 -3.90 5.45 7.61
N TRP A 39 -2.64 5.18 7.32
CA TRP A 39 -2.22 4.27 6.25
C TRP A 39 -2.29 2.82 6.71
N VAL A 40 -2.93 1.98 5.91
CA VAL A 40 -2.98 0.53 6.09
C VAL A 40 -2.61 -0.15 4.77
N CYS A 41 -1.56 -0.98 4.81
CA CYS A 41 -1.12 -1.78 3.69
C CYS A 41 -0.38 -3.00 4.20
N ASP A 42 -0.66 -4.15 3.60
CA ASP A 42 0.13 -5.35 3.83
C ASP A 42 1.59 -5.14 3.39
N SER A 43 2.49 -5.85 4.06
CA SER A 43 3.90 -5.95 3.67
C SER A 43 4.19 -7.37 3.22
N PHE A 44 5.08 -7.53 2.25
CA PHE A 44 5.52 -8.85 1.82
C PHE A 44 7.05 -8.93 1.76
N TYR A 45 7.55 -10.15 1.81
CA TYR A 45 8.98 -10.44 1.73
C TYR A 45 9.21 -11.80 1.07
N GLN A 46 10.35 -11.94 0.41
CA GLN A 46 10.74 -13.19 -0.24
C GLN A 46 11.07 -14.26 0.81
N VAL A 47 10.64 -15.49 0.56
CA VAL A 47 10.95 -16.67 1.40
C VAL A 47 11.58 -17.77 0.57
N SER A 48 12.48 -18.55 1.17
CA SER A 48 13.16 -19.66 0.49
C SER A 48 12.29 -20.91 0.33
N SER A 49 11.19 -21.02 1.08
CA SER A 49 10.24 -22.13 1.03
C SER A 49 8.91 -21.75 1.71
N GLY A 50 7.80 -22.30 1.24
CA GLY A 50 6.45 -21.90 1.65
C GLY A 50 5.98 -20.61 0.96
N GLY A 51 4.95 -19.97 1.50
CA GLY A 51 4.41 -18.71 0.96
C GLY A 51 3.51 -18.89 -0.27
N GLN A 52 3.28 -17.79 -0.97
CA GLN A 52 2.53 -17.70 -2.22
C GLN A 52 3.47 -17.36 -3.37
N THR A 53 3.25 -17.98 -4.53
CA THR A 53 4.02 -17.71 -5.74
C THR A 53 3.48 -16.45 -6.42
N GLN A 54 4.36 -15.47 -6.65
CA GLN A 54 4.06 -14.22 -7.36
C GLN A 54 5.01 -14.04 -8.55
N GLN A 55 4.53 -13.38 -9.61
CA GLN A 55 5.34 -12.96 -10.74
C GLN A 55 5.69 -11.49 -10.58
N ILE A 56 6.95 -11.16 -10.34
CA ILE A 56 7.40 -9.78 -10.13
C ILE A 56 8.68 -9.58 -10.94
N ALA A 57 8.76 -8.50 -11.73
CA ALA A 57 9.92 -8.21 -12.59
C ALA A 57 10.31 -9.39 -13.52
N GLY A 58 9.32 -10.16 -13.99
CA GLY A 58 9.53 -11.35 -14.81
C GLY A 58 10.08 -12.57 -14.08
N GLU A 59 10.21 -12.52 -12.75
CA GLU A 59 10.69 -13.63 -11.92
C GLU A 59 9.57 -14.23 -11.06
N SER A 60 9.54 -15.57 -11.01
CA SER A 60 8.66 -16.29 -10.08
C SER A 60 9.32 -16.42 -8.72
N ILE A 61 8.77 -15.73 -7.72
CA ILE A 61 9.27 -15.75 -6.35
C ILE A 61 8.22 -16.27 -5.38
N GLN A 62 8.67 -16.83 -4.26
CA GLN A 62 7.80 -17.16 -3.14
C GLN A 62 7.79 -15.99 -2.15
N VAL A 63 6.61 -15.48 -1.81
CA VAL A 63 6.45 -14.40 -0.83
C VAL A 63 5.59 -14.84 0.34
N ALA A 64 5.89 -14.29 1.51
CA ALA A 64 5.01 -14.33 2.68
C ALA A 64 4.54 -12.92 3.01
N PHE A 65 3.34 -12.81 3.58
CA PHE A 65 2.75 -11.56 4.01
C PHE A 65 2.87 -11.40 5.53
N ASP A 66 3.25 -10.19 5.95
CA ASP A 66 3.15 -9.77 7.35
C ASP A 66 1.79 -9.07 7.53
N PRO A 67 1.07 -9.31 8.63
CA PRO A 67 -0.16 -8.60 8.92
C PRO A 67 0.09 -7.08 8.88
N PRO A 68 -0.88 -6.31 8.36
CA PRO A 68 -0.69 -4.87 8.18
C PRO A 68 -0.56 -4.19 9.55
N GLN A 69 0.36 -3.22 9.60
CA GLN A 69 0.57 -2.38 10.77
C GLN A 69 0.14 -0.96 10.42
N PRO A 70 -1.06 -0.51 10.87
CA PRO A 70 -1.55 0.83 10.65
C PRO A 70 -0.56 1.89 11.11
N LYS A 71 -0.35 2.92 10.28
CA LYS A 71 0.52 4.05 10.59
C LYS A 71 -0.26 5.35 10.53
N GLY A 72 -0.17 6.13 11.61
CA GLY A 72 -0.85 7.41 11.76
C GLY A 72 -0.01 8.58 11.24
N PHE A 73 -0.68 9.55 10.62
CA PHE A 73 -0.09 10.78 10.10
C PHE A 73 -0.98 11.99 10.40
N GLU A 74 -0.35 13.15 10.58
CA GLU A 74 -1.05 14.41 10.88
C GLU A 74 -1.69 15.05 9.63
N THR A 75 -1.14 14.79 8.44
CA THR A 75 -1.60 15.38 7.17
C THR A 75 -1.76 14.33 6.08
N GLU A 76 -2.64 14.62 5.13
CA GLU A 76 -2.86 13.81 3.93
C GLU A 76 -1.57 13.65 3.12
N GLU A 77 -0.88 14.76 2.82
CA GLU A 77 0.38 14.74 2.06
C GLU A 77 1.45 13.86 2.71
N ALA A 78 1.54 13.88 4.04
CA ALA A 78 2.47 13.02 4.79
C ALA A 78 2.07 11.54 4.69
N ALA A 79 0.77 11.24 4.78
CA ALA A 79 0.26 9.89 4.62
C ALA A 79 0.50 9.35 3.21
N ILE A 80 0.24 10.15 2.17
CA ILE A 80 0.48 9.80 0.77
C ILE A 80 1.97 9.55 0.56
N THR A 81 2.83 10.52 0.91
CA THR A 81 4.28 10.37 0.76
C THR A 81 4.81 9.11 1.43
N ALA A 82 4.35 8.82 2.65
CA ALA A 82 4.75 7.62 3.38
C ALA A 82 4.20 6.33 2.74
N ALA A 83 2.99 6.36 2.18
CA ALA A 83 2.41 5.24 1.44
C ALA A 83 3.20 4.93 0.17
N GLU A 84 3.57 5.94 -0.63
CA GLU A 84 4.39 5.76 -1.83
C GLU A 84 5.75 5.15 -1.49
N GLU A 85 6.44 5.72 -0.49
CA GLU A 85 7.75 5.23 -0.05
C GLU A 85 7.66 3.81 0.51
N HIS A 86 6.54 3.48 1.17
CA HIS A 86 6.28 2.13 1.65
C HIS A 86 6.18 1.15 0.48
N LEU A 87 5.40 1.46 -0.55
CA LEU A 87 5.23 0.60 -1.74
C LEU A 87 6.57 0.39 -2.47
N ARG A 88 7.32 1.46 -2.72
CA ARG A 88 8.67 1.38 -3.31
C ARG A 88 9.59 0.49 -2.48
N THR A 89 9.50 0.58 -1.15
CA THR A 89 10.29 -0.25 -0.24
C THR A 89 9.89 -1.73 -0.32
N GLN A 90 8.61 -2.06 -0.47
CA GLN A 90 8.17 -3.45 -0.57
C GLN A 90 8.71 -4.12 -1.84
N PHE A 91 8.58 -3.46 -2.99
CA PHE A 91 9.12 -3.99 -4.25
C PHE A 91 10.65 -4.08 -4.24
N ALA A 92 11.34 -3.12 -3.63
CA ALA A 92 12.79 -3.18 -3.47
C ALA A 92 13.29 -4.38 -2.66
N ARG A 93 12.48 -4.91 -1.72
CA ARG A 93 12.85 -6.11 -0.94
C ARG A 93 12.89 -7.37 -1.77
N VAL A 94 12.22 -7.39 -2.92
CA VAL A 94 12.19 -8.52 -3.84
C VAL A 94 13.02 -8.28 -5.10
N GLY A 95 13.88 -7.26 -5.09
CA GLY A 95 14.87 -7.01 -6.13
C GLY A 95 14.47 -6.00 -7.21
N VAL A 96 13.32 -5.35 -7.10
CA VAL A 96 12.87 -4.34 -8.06
C VAL A 96 13.52 -2.98 -7.76
N ASP A 97 13.94 -2.23 -8.78
CA ASP A 97 14.38 -0.85 -8.56
C ASP A 97 13.20 0.03 -8.10
N ARG A 98 13.44 0.92 -7.13
CA ARG A 98 12.38 1.79 -6.61
C ARG A 98 11.77 2.70 -7.67
N SER A 99 12.54 3.03 -8.70
CA SER A 99 12.15 3.92 -9.79
C SER A 99 11.28 3.21 -10.83
N ASP A 100 11.31 1.87 -10.87
CA ASP A 100 10.48 1.05 -11.76
C ASP A 100 9.07 0.82 -11.20
N VAL A 101 8.80 1.26 -9.96
CA VAL A 101 7.48 1.15 -9.33
C VAL A 101 6.61 2.33 -9.78
N ASP A 102 5.59 2.03 -10.58
CA ASP A 102 4.56 2.99 -10.94
C ASP A 102 3.63 3.21 -9.75
N ILE A 103 3.47 4.47 -9.34
CA ILE A 103 2.66 4.84 -8.17
C ILE A 103 1.44 5.63 -8.64
N SER A 104 0.26 5.21 -8.18
CA SER A 104 -1.01 5.88 -8.46
C SER A 104 -1.81 6.06 -7.18
N THR A 105 -2.32 7.27 -6.98
CA THR A 105 -3.29 7.61 -5.93
C THR A 105 -4.67 7.78 -6.56
N ARG A 106 -5.69 7.20 -5.93
CA ARG A 106 -7.09 7.36 -6.34
C ARG A 106 -7.99 7.62 -5.16
N ASP A 107 -8.73 8.71 -5.30
CA ASP A 107 -9.77 9.17 -4.42
C ASP A 107 -11.10 8.62 -4.98
N PRO A 108 -11.71 7.58 -4.38
CA PRO A 108 -12.94 6.99 -4.88
C PRO A 108 -14.10 7.99 -4.97
N GLN A 109 -14.03 9.11 -4.22
CA GLN A 109 -15.02 10.19 -4.27
C GLN A 109 -14.85 11.13 -5.50
N GLU A 110 -13.66 11.19 -6.12
CA GLU A 110 -13.42 12.02 -7.30
C GLU A 110 -13.79 11.31 -8.61
N ALA A 111 -13.80 9.97 -8.62
CA ALA A 111 -14.15 9.16 -9.79
C ALA A 111 -15.63 9.28 -10.22
N GLU A 112 -16.52 9.79 -9.36
CA GLU A 112 -17.95 9.97 -9.66
C GLU A 112 -18.27 11.35 -10.28
N SER A 113 -17.27 12.21 -10.48
CA SER A 113 -17.44 13.54 -11.10
C SER A 113 -17.14 13.54 -12.60
N THR A 114 -17.68 12.57 -13.35
CA THR A 114 -17.82 12.77 -14.81
C THR A 114 -19.17 13.44 -15.05
N PRO A 115 -19.23 14.72 -15.48
CA PRO A 115 -20.49 15.32 -15.86
C PRO A 115 -21.00 14.57 -17.10
N ASN A 116 -22.15 13.91 -16.95
CA ASN A 116 -22.88 13.34 -18.06
C ASN A 116 -23.24 14.48 -19.02
N ILE A 117 -22.66 14.49 -20.23
CA ILE A 117 -22.94 15.50 -21.27
C ILE A 117 -24.21 15.12 -22.02
#